data_AF-A0A0F6A0R4-F1
#
_entry.id   AF-A0A0F6A0R4-F1
#
_cell.length_a   1.000
_cell.length_b   1.000
_cell.length_c   1.000
_cell.angle_alpha   90.00
_cell.angle_beta   90.00
_cell.angle_gamma   90.00
#
_symmetry.space_group_name_H-M   'P 1'
#
loop_
_entity.id
_entity.type
_entity.pdbx_description
1 polymer ?
#
loop_
_entity_poly.entity_id
_entity_poly.type
_entity_poly.pdbx_seq_one_letter_code
_entity_poly.pdbx_strand_id
1 'polypeptide(L)'
;MHETETGRATNTGQLLENALPHCRRHVWQRKTPPLELLTLLADPAALPYLVFPGEGAVALEKAVSRPTSKPEAKPIHFIIIDATWQQARKMLRQSPWLEDVPMVTLPEGLSTRYALRRNQPEGSLCTCEVGMVLLDAMGETENAVAVGQYFDKFMQVFEADRQHQSLQKL
;
A
#
# COMPACT_ATOMS: atom_id res chain seq x y z
N MET A 1 -4.96 8.36 -0.54
CA MET A 1 -5.59 7.94 -1.81
C MET A 1 -6.05 9.17 -2.59
N HIS A 2 -5.89 9.18 -3.92
CA HIS A 2 -6.43 10.25 -4.78
C HIS A 2 -7.97 10.20 -4.85
N GLU A 3 -8.66 11.34 -4.89
CA GLU A 3 -10.14 11.41 -4.85
C GLU A 3 -10.83 10.55 -5.93
N THR A 4 -10.24 10.49 -7.13
CA THR A 4 -10.77 9.73 -8.28
C THR A 4 -10.73 8.22 -8.10
N GLU A 5 -10.04 7.72 -7.07
CA GLU A 5 -9.96 6.30 -6.75
C GLU A 5 -11.11 5.85 -5.83
N THR A 6 -11.76 6.77 -5.11
CA THR A 6 -12.77 6.47 -4.07
C THR A 6 -13.95 5.64 -4.58
N GLY A 7 -14.39 5.88 -5.83
CA GLY A 7 -15.52 5.18 -6.44
C GLY A 7 -15.14 4.06 -7.40
N ARG A 8 -13.85 3.71 -7.52
CA ARG A 8 -13.42 2.69 -8.47
C ARG A 8 -13.58 1.30 -7.85
N ALA A 9 -14.45 0.50 -8.45
CA ALA A 9 -14.59 -0.92 -8.10
C ALA A 9 -13.27 -1.69 -8.22
N THR A 10 -12.34 -1.20 -9.03
CA THR A 10 -11.01 -1.79 -9.25
C THR A 10 -9.94 -1.29 -8.27
N ASN A 11 -10.28 -0.41 -7.32
CA ASN A 11 -9.32 0.07 -6.33
C ASN A 11 -9.01 -1.04 -5.31
N THR A 12 -7.79 -1.59 -5.37
CA THR A 12 -7.40 -2.72 -4.53
C THR A 12 -6.96 -2.28 -3.12
N GLY A 13 -6.83 -0.98 -2.86
CA GLY A 13 -6.53 -0.46 -1.52
C GLY A 13 -7.63 -0.76 -0.50
N GLN A 14 -8.89 -0.87 -0.95
CA GLN A 14 -9.99 -1.28 -0.08
C GLN A 14 -9.84 -2.72 0.43
N LEU A 15 -9.19 -3.60 -0.33
CA LEU A 15 -8.97 -4.99 0.10
C LEU A 15 -8.06 -5.05 1.33
N LEU A 16 -7.04 -4.18 1.40
CA LEU A 16 -6.18 -4.07 2.58
C LEU A 16 -6.94 -3.52 3.79
N GLU A 17 -7.76 -2.49 3.60
CA GLU A 17 -8.58 -1.91 4.67
C GLU A 17 -9.58 -2.92 5.25
N ASN A 18 -10.15 -3.78 4.40
CA ASN A 18 -11.05 -4.84 4.83
C ASN A 18 -10.31 -6.01 5.53
N ALA A 19 -9.06 -6.29 5.14
CA ALA A 19 -8.32 -7.45 5.61
C ALA A 19 -7.47 -7.17 6.86
N LEU A 20 -7.04 -5.91 7.08
CA LEU A 20 -6.08 -5.56 8.12
C LEU A 20 -6.71 -4.60 9.16
N PRO A 21 -6.70 -4.96 10.46
CA PRO A 21 -7.37 -4.15 11.50
C PRO A 21 -6.72 -2.77 11.73
N HIS A 22 -5.48 -2.58 11.28
CA HIS A 22 -4.71 -1.35 11.43
C HIS A 22 -4.40 -0.66 10.09
N CYS A 23 -5.14 -0.98 9.03
CA CYS A 23 -5.08 -0.25 7.76
C CYS A 23 -6.14 0.84 7.74
N ARG A 24 -5.73 2.06 7.37
CA ARG A 24 -6.64 3.22 7.22
C ARG A 24 -6.45 3.84 5.85
N ARG A 25 -7.56 4.25 5.22
CA ARG A 25 -7.53 5.04 3.99
C ARG A 25 -7.94 6.49 4.25
N HIS A 26 -7.09 7.41 3.82
CA HIS A 26 -7.38 8.83 3.82
C HIS A 26 -7.48 9.36 2.39
N VAL A 27 -8.54 10.11 2.09
CA VAL A 27 -8.63 10.87 0.84
C VAL A 27 -7.66 12.04 0.92
N TRP A 28 -6.78 12.14 -0.07
CA TRP A 28 -5.78 13.19 -0.13
C TRP A 28 -6.42 14.51 -0.53
N GLN A 29 -6.13 15.56 0.23
CA GLN A 29 -6.48 16.93 -0.12
C GLN A 29 -5.21 17.78 -0.08
N ARG A 30 -4.94 18.50 -1.18
CA ARG A 30 -3.73 19.33 -1.32
C ARG A 30 -3.51 20.33 -0.19
N LYS A 31 -4.59 20.95 0.30
CA LYS A 31 -4.55 22.03 1.30
C LYS A 31 -4.87 21.58 2.71
N THR A 32 -5.43 20.38 2.87
CA THR A 32 -5.99 19.91 4.13
C THR A 32 -5.47 18.49 4.39
N PRO A 33 -4.26 18.34 4.95
CA PRO A 33 -3.74 17.03 5.29
C PRO A 33 -4.66 16.31 6.31
N PRO A 34 -4.73 14.97 6.28
CA PRO A 34 -5.52 14.21 7.26
C PRO A 34 -4.95 14.38 8.67
N LEU A 35 -5.77 14.82 9.62
CA LEU A 35 -5.32 15.08 11.00
C LEU A 35 -4.72 13.83 11.67
N GLU A 36 -5.37 12.68 11.51
CA GLU A 36 -4.88 11.42 12.08
C GLU A 36 -3.48 11.04 11.56
N LEU A 37 -3.22 11.30 10.28
CA LEU A 37 -1.92 11.05 9.69
C LEU A 37 -0.87 12.03 10.22
N LEU A 38 -1.21 13.31 10.40
CA LEU A 38 -0.32 14.27 11.04
C LEU A 38 -0.01 13.89 12.50
N THR A 39 -1.00 13.42 13.25
CA THR A 39 -0.82 12.95 14.62
C THR A 39 0.15 11.76 14.66
N LEU A 40 -0.01 10.80 13.73
CA LEU A 40 0.91 9.68 13.60
C LEU A 40 2.34 10.11 13.29
N LEU A 41 2.51 11.05 12.34
CA LEU A 41 3.83 11.55 11.94
C LEU A 41 4.52 12.36 13.04
N ALA A 42 3.74 13.00 13.92
CA ALA A 42 4.25 13.74 15.07
C ALA A 42 4.57 12.85 16.28
N ASP A 43 4.12 11.58 16.28
CA ASP A 43 4.34 10.67 17.40
C ASP A 43 5.79 10.17 17.43
N PRO A 44 6.60 10.54 18.43
CA PRO A 44 7.97 10.05 18.53
C PRO A 44 8.04 8.54 18.77
N ALA A 45 6.95 7.88 19.18
CA ALA A 45 6.89 6.43 19.32
C ALA A 45 6.56 5.72 17.99
N ALA A 46 6.12 6.42 16.95
CA ALA A 46 5.87 5.83 15.63
C ALA A 46 7.13 5.82 14.77
N LEU A 47 7.22 4.83 13.87
CA LEU A 47 8.25 4.77 12.83
C LEU A 47 7.59 4.74 11.44
N PRO A 48 7.29 5.91 10.86
CA PRO A 48 6.64 5.99 9.55
C PRO A 48 7.63 5.79 8.40
N TYR A 49 7.20 5.10 7.36
CA TYR A 49 7.91 4.96 6.09
C TYR A 49 6.99 5.22 4.91
N LEU A 50 7.42 6.08 4.00
CA LEU A 50 6.72 6.31 2.74
C LEU A 50 7.15 5.26 1.71
N VAL A 51 6.22 4.44 1.24
CA VAL A 51 6.49 3.43 0.21
C VAL A 51 6.50 4.08 -1.16
N PHE A 52 7.68 4.51 -1.60
CA PHE A 52 7.85 5.22 -2.86
C PHE A 52 9.31 5.11 -3.34
N PRO A 53 9.55 4.79 -4.63
CA PRO A 53 10.89 4.82 -5.18
C PRO A 53 11.36 6.26 -5.31
N GLY A 54 12.51 6.60 -4.71
CA GLY A 54 13.04 7.95 -4.70
C GLY A 54 14.51 8.00 -4.29
N GLU A 55 15.13 9.16 -4.47
CA GLU A 55 16.48 9.41 -4.00
C GLU A 55 16.54 9.26 -2.47
N GLY A 56 17.54 8.54 -1.97
CA GLY A 56 17.68 8.25 -0.54
C GLY A 56 16.70 7.22 0.03
N ALA A 57 15.85 6.60 -0.80
CA ALA A 57 14.98 5.52 -0.35
C ALA A 57 15.82 4.32 0.13
N VAL A 58 15.48 3.78 1.30
CA VAL A 58 16.14 2.58 1.84
C VAL A 58 15.44 1.32 1.34
N ALA A 59 16.19 0.23 1.20
CA ALA A 59 15.60 -1.07 0.87
C ALA A 59 14.65 -1.52 1.99
N LEU A 60 13.50 -2.10 1.62
CA LEU A 60 12.47 -2.52 2.57
C LEU A 60 13.03 -3.45 3.66
N GLU A 61 13.88 -4.41 3.30
CA GLU A 61 14.50 -5.37 4.22
C GLU A 61 15.34 -4.66 5.30
N LYS A 62 15.99 -3.55 4.92
CA LYS A 62 16.78 -2.75 5.86
C LYS A 62 15.87 -1.93 6.78
N ALA A 63 14.73 -1.46 6.28
CA ALA A 63 13.77 -0.69 7.08
C ALA A 63 13.05 -1.54 8.14
N VAL A 64 12.73 -2.79 7.80
CA VAL A 64 12.07 -3.74 8.72
C VAL A 64 13.05 -4.49 9.61
N SER A 65 14.34 -4.51 9.27
CA SER A 65 15.39 -5.13 10.10
C SER A 65 15.51 -4.41 11.44
N ARG A 66 15.07 -5.09 12.50
CA ARG A 66 15.17 -4.59 13.88
C ARG A 66 16.39 -5.21 14.57
N PRO A 67 17.24 -4.41 15.23
CA PRO A 67 18.25 -4.95 16.13
C PRO A 67 17.56 -5.70 17.28
N THR A 68 17.93 -6.98 17.46
CA THR A 68 17.38 -7.86 18.52
C THR A 68 17.59 -7.36 19.95
N SER A 69 18.39 -6.31 20.13
CA SER A 69 18.77 -5.73 21.42
C SER A 69 17.84 -4.64 21.96
N LYS A 70 16.75 -4.27 21.26
CA LYS A 70 15.78 -3.26 21.73
C LYS A 70 14.36 -3.83 21.83
N PRO A 71 13.90 -4.24 23.03
CA PRO A 71 12.60 -4.87 23.24
C PRO A 71 11.39 -3.94 23.03
N GLU A 72 11.56 -2.62 23.07
CA GLU A 72 10.51 -1.62 22.76
C GLU A 72 10.67 -1.04 21.35
N ALA A 73 10.61 -1.91 20.34
CA ALA A 73 10.71 -1.45 18.95
C ALA A 73 9.43 -0.70 18.54
N LYS A 74 9.58 0.60 18.26
CA LYS A 74 8.54 1.49 17.72
C LYS A 74 7.72 0.80 16.61
N PRO A 75 6.37 0.83 16.65
CA PRO A 75 5.56 0.29 15.57
C PRO A 75 5.92 0.94 14.23
N ILE A 76 6.07 0.10 13.20
CA ILE A 76 6.35 0.55 11.84
C ILE A 76 5.01 0.88 11.17
N HIS A 77 4.95 2.05 10.52
CA HIS A 77 3.78 2.49 9.78
C HIS A 77 4.13 2.76 8.33
N PHE A 78 3.61 1.95 7.41
CA PHE A 78 3.79 2.18 5.99
C PHE A 78 2.71 3.10 5.43
N ILE A 79 3.15 4.12 4.70
CA ILE A 79 2.30 5.07 4.00
C ILE A 79 2.37 4.74 2.51
N ILE A 80 1.23 4.37 1.92
CA ILE A 80 1.12 4.05 0.49
C ILE A 80 0.32 5.14 -0.22
N ILE A 81 0.87 5.71 -1.29
CA ILE A 81 0.15 6.67 -2.13
C ILE A 81 -0.68 5.91 -3.16
N ASP A 82 -1.94 5.65 -2.81
CA ASP A 82 -2.90 4.98 -3.69
C ASP A 82 -3.41 5.92 -4.80
N ALA A 83 -2.77 5.84 -5.97
CA ALA A 83 -3.09 6.59 -7.20
C ALA A 83 -2.40 5.99 -8.44
N THR A 84 -2.62 6.54 -9.64
CA THR A 84 -1.70 6.32 -10.78
C THR A 84 -0.31 6.86 -10.48
N TRP A 85 0.75 6.34 -11.11
CA TRP A 85 2.13 6.85 -10.91
C TRP A 85 2.27 8.36 -11.12
N GLN A 86 1.62 8.90 -12.16
CA GLN A 86 1.63 10.34 -12.43
C GLN A 86 0.95 11.13 -11.31
N GLN A 87 -0.21 10.66 -10.82
CA GLN A 87 -0.91 11.28 -9.70
C GLN A 87 -0.13 11.12 -8.40
N ALA A 88 0.47 9.96 -8.13
CA ALA A 88 1.23 9.71 -6.92
C ALA A 88 2.44 10.63 -6.80
N ARG A 89 3.23 10.80 -7.88
CA ARG A 89 4.31 11.79 -7.96
C ARG A 89 3.81 13.21 -7.72
N LYS A 90 2.66 13.57 -8.29
CA LYS A 90 2.04 14.88 -8.06
C LYS A 90 1.60 15.06 -6.61
N MET A 91 0.95 14.07 -6.01
CA MET A 91 0.49 14.09 -4.63
C MET A 91 1.67 14.25 -3.67
N LEU A 92 2.74 13.47 -3.88
CA LEU A 92 3.97 13.58 -3.08
C LEU A 92 4.57 14.99 -3.16
N ARG A 93 4.79 15.51 -4.37
CA ARG A 93 5.29 16.88 -4.58
C ARG A 93 4.38 17.96 -3.97
N GLN A 94 3.10 17.67 -3.81
CA GLN A 94 2.10 18.59 -3.25
C GLN A 94 1.77 18.29 -1.78
N SER A 95 2.60 17.48 -1.11
CA SER A 95 2.44 17.12 0.30
C SER A 95 3.74 17.43 1.07
N PRO A 96 4.05 18.71 1.36
CA PRO A 96 5.24 19.08 2.13
C PRO A 96 5.32 18.39 3.50
N TRP A 97 4.17 18.03 4.07
CA TRP A 97 4.07 17.29 5.33
C TRP A 97 4.55 15.83 5.23
N LEU A 98 4.96 15.35 4.05
CA LEU A 98 5.64 14.06 3.85
C LEU A 98 7.14 14.21 3.59
N GLU A 99 7.67 15.43 3.49
CA GLU A 99 9.05 15.69 3.05
C GLU A 99 10.09 15.04 3.96
N ASP A 100 9.87 15.08 5.27
CA ASP A 100 10.77 14.49 6.28
C ASP A 100 10.52 12.98 6.53
N VAL A 101 9.54 12.38 5.86
CA VAL A 101 9.21 10.96 6.06
C VAL A 101 10.20 10.11 5.27
N PRO A 102 10.94 9.19 5.91
CA PRO A 102 11.91 8.36 5.21
C PRO A 102 11.21 7.47 4.18
N MET A 103 11.80 7.38 2.99
CA MET A 103 11.26 6.56 1.90
C MET A 103 11.80 5.14 1.95
N VAL A 104 10.96 4.17 1.57
CA VAL A 104 11.33 2.78 1.34
C VAL A 104 11.01 2.36 -0.08
N THR A 105 11.90 1.59 -0.69
CA THR A 105 11.67 0.94 -1.97
C THR A 105 11.42 -0.55 -1.78
N LEU A 106 10.50 -1.09 -2.57
CA LEU A 106 10.22 -2.51 -2.62
C LEU A 106 11.33 -3.26 -3.39
N PRO A 107 11.45 -4.59 -3.20
CA PRO A 107 12.32 -5.43 -4.00
C PRO A 107 12.12 -5.25 -5.52
N GLU A 108 13.20 -5.35 -6.28
CA GLU A 108 13.14 -5.41 -7.74
C GLU A 108 12.66 -6.79 -8.23
N GLY A 109 12.16 -6.86 -9.47
CA GLY A 109 11.75 -8.13 -10.10
C GLY A 109 10.41 -8.70 -9.64
N LEU A 110 9.64 -7.94 -8.85
CA LEU A 110 8.29 -8.34 -8.44
C LEU A 110 7.33 -8.32 -9.64
N SER A 111 6.60 -9.41 -9.82
CA SER A 111 5.58 -9.53 -10.86
C SER A 111 4.19 -9.25 -10.29
N THR A 112 3.39 -8.48 -11.04
CA THR A 112 2.00 -8.22 -10.67
C THR A 112 1.09 -9.33 -11.20
N ARG A 113 0.17 -9.79 -10.34
CA ARG A 113 -0.98 -10.63 -10.67
C ARG A 113 -2.21 -9.79 -11.04
N TYR A 114 -2.14 -8.47 -10.89
CA TYR A 114 -3.25 -7.55 -11.13
C TYR A 114 -3.45 -7.25 -12.63
N ALA A 115 -4.19 -8.12 -13.32
CA ALA A 115 -4.40 -8.02 -14.77
C ALA A 115 -5.43 -6.96 -15.24
N LEU A 116 -6.12 -6.25 -14.32
CA LEU A 116 -7.23 -5.36 -14.69
C LEU A 116 -6.79 -3.99 -15.22
N ARG A 117 -5.52 -3.60 -15.03
CA ARG A 117 -5.02 -2.29 -15.43
C ARG A 117 -4.30 -2.36 -16.76
N ARG A 118 -4.83 -1.68 -17.78
CA ARG A 118 -4.15 -1.53 -19.07
C ARG A 118 -2.93 -0.61 -18.93
N ASN A 119 -1.85 -0.91 -19.66
CA ASN A 119 -0.63 -0.09 -19.77
C ASN A 119 0.12 0.19 -18.46
N GLN A 120 0.22 -0.81 -17.56
CA GLN A 120 1.13 -0.68 -16.44
C GLN A 120 2.58 -0.80 -16.91
N PRO A 121 3.50 0.05 -16.39
CA PRO A 121 4.92 -0.27 -16.42
C PRO A 121 5.11 -1.67 -15.84
N GLU A 122 5.92 -2.48 -16.52
CA GLU A 122 6.30 -3.80 -16.05
C GLU A 122 6.83 -3.70 -14.61
N GLY A 123 6.36 -4.59 -13.73
CA GLY A 123 6.71 -4.59 -12.31
C GLY A 123 5.98 -3.59 -11.41
N SER A 124 4.98 -2.85 -11.90
CA SER A 124 4.21 -1.94 -11.04
C SER A 124 3.05 -2.64 -10.30
N LEU A 125 3.31 -3.02 -9.04
CA LEU A 125 2.31 -3.60 -8.15
C LEU A 125 1.10 -2.69 -7.93
N CYS A 126 -0.09 -3.28 -7.75
CA CYS A 126 -1.25 -2.57 -7.22
C CYS A 126 -1.15 -2.36 -5.71
N THR A 127 -1.99 -1.49 -5.15
CA THR A 127 -1.97 -1.13 -3.72
C THR A 127 -2.06 -2.34 -2.79
N CYS A 128 -2.91 -3.32 -3.11
CA CYS A 128 -3.00 -4.57 -2.33
C CYS A 128 -1.73 -5.43 -2.40
N GLU A 129 -1.08 -5.50 -3.56
CA GLU A 129 0.17 -6.25 -3.73
C GLU A 129 1.33 -5.62 -2.97
N VAL A 130 1.39 -4.29 -2.96
CA VAL A 130 2.31 -3.58 -2.07
C VAL A 130 2.08 -3.99 -0.62
N GLY A 131 0.83 -4.04 -0.16
CA GLY A 131 0.50 -4.51 1.20
C GLY A 131 0.98 -5.93 1.49
N MET A 132 0.83 -6.87 0.54
CA MET A 132 1.33 -8.25 0.68
C MET A 132 2.84 -8.30 0.86
N VAL A 133 3.59 -7.54 0.05
CA VAL A 133 5.06 -7.47 0.13
C VAL A 133 5.51 -6.90 1.48
N LEU A 134 4.81 -5.87 1.98
CA LEU A 134 5.12 -5.26 3.27
C LEU A 134 4.85 -6.23 4.43
N LEU A 135 3.76 -6.99 4.39
CA LEU A 135 3.45 -8.01 5.41
C LEU A 135 4.54 -9.08 5.45
N ASP A 136 4.93 -9.61 4.29
CA ASP A 136 5.96 -10.66 4.22
C ASP A 136 7.32 -10.15 4.75
N ALA A 137 7.71 -8.94 4.37
CA ALA A 137 8.92 -8.30 4.88
C ALA A 137 8.89 -8.06 6.41
N MET A 138 7.70 -7.86 6.99
CA MET A 138 7.51 -7.74 8.45
C MET A 138 7.48 -9.10 9.18
N GLY A 139 7.60 -10.22 8.45
CA GLY A 139 7.47 -11.59 9.00
C GLY A 139 6.03 -12.05 9.20
N GLU A 140 5.05 -11.29 8.70
CA GLU A 140 3.62 -11.58 8.76
C GLU A 140 3.18 -12.42 7.55
N THR A 141 3.95 -13.47 7.22
CA THR A 141 3.77 -14.28 6.00
C THR A 141 2.39 -14.93 5.93
N GLU A 142 1.83 -15.40 7.05
CA GLU A 142 0.47 -15.97 7.08
C GLU A 142 -0.59 -14.94 6.69
N ASN A 143 -0.46 -13.70 7.19
CA ASN A 143 -1.35 -12.60 6.83
C ASN A 143 -1.15 -12.17 5.37
N ALA A 144 0.09 -12.17 4.86
CA ALA A 144 0.37 -11.91 3.45
C ALA A 144 -0.34 -12.94 2.54
N VAL A 145 -0.29 -14.22 2.90
CA VAL A 145 -0.98 -15.31 2.19
C VAL A 145 -2.50 -15.13 2.25
N ALA A 146 -3.07 -14.84 3.42
CA ALA A 146 -4.51 -14.64 3.58
C ALA A 146 -5.04 -13.45 2.73
N VAL A 147 -4.32 -12.31 2.75
CA VAL A 147 -4.61 -11.17 1.88
C VAL A 147 -4.49 -11.56 0.41
N GLY A 148 -3.48 -12.37 0.06
CA GLY A 148 -3.30 -12.87 -1.30
C GLY A 148 -4.45 -13.74 -1.79
N GLN A 149 -4.96 -14.63 -0.95
CA GLN A 149 -6.14 -15.44 -1.28
C GLN A 149 -7.40 -14.59 -1.44
N TYR A 150 -7.59 -13.58 -0.58
CA TYR A 150 -8.69 -12.64 -0.70
C TYR A 150 -8.60 -11.84 -2.00
N PHE A 151 -7.41 -11.37 -2.35
CA PHE A 151 -7.12 -10.69 -3.61
C PHE A 151 -7.42 -11.57 -4.83
N ASP A 152 -7.00 -12.83 -4.82
CA ASP A 152 -7.26 -13.77 -5.92
C ASP A 152 -8.76 -14.02 -6.10
N LYS A 153 -9.49 -14.16 -4.99
CA LYS A 153 -10.94 -14.35 -5.03
C LYS A 153 -11.65 -13.11 -5.59
N PHE A 154 -11.20 -11.92 -5.17
CA PHE A 154 -11.71 -10.66 -5.72
C PHE A 154 -11.50 -10.58 -7.23
N MET A 155 -10.32 -10.93 -7.72
CA MET A 155 -10.00 -10.94 -9.15
C MET A 155 -10.88 -11.92 -9.94
N GLN A 156 -11.08 -13.14 -9.43
CA GLN A 156 -11.98 -14.13 -10.05
C GLN A 156 -13.43 -13.63 -10.16
N VAL A 157 -13.95 -13.01 -9.08
CA VAL A 157 -15.30 -12.45 -9.06
C VAL A 157 -15.44 -11.31 -10.05
N PHE A 158 -14.45 -10.41 -10.09
CA PHE A 158 -14.45 -9.30 -11.03
C PHE A 158 -14.40 -9.78 -12.48
N GLU A 159 -13.56 -10.76 -12.78
CA GLU A 159 -13.47 -11.33 -14.13
C GLU A 159 -14.77 -12.00 -14.58
N ALA A 160 -15.43 -12.74 -13.70
CA ALA A 160 -16.72 -13.37 -13.98
C ALA A 160 -17.83 -12.33 -14.23
N ASP A 161 -17.91 -11.30 -13.39
CA ASP A 161 -18.85 -10.18 -13.56
C ASP A 161 -18.62 -9.44 -14.89
N ARG A 162 -17.36 -9.14 -15.20
CA ARG A 162 -16.98 -8.53 -16.49
C ARG A 162 -17.39 -9.37 -17.69
N GLN A 163 -17.38 -10.70 -17.58
CA GLN A 163 -17.79 -11.63 -18.63
C GLN A 163 -19.31 -11.90 -18.66
N HIS A 164 -20.10 -11.26 -17.79
CA HIS A 164 -21.54 -11.55 -17.59
C HIS A 164 -21.81 -13.03 -17.26
N GLN A 165 -20.84 -13.72 -16.65
CA GLN A 165 -20.98 -15.08 -16.17
C GLN A 165 -21.20 -15.04 -14.66
N SER A 166 -22.39 -15.41 -14.20
CA SER A 166 -22.65 -15.60 -12.78
C SER A 166 -21.75 -16.72 -12.24
N LEU A 167 -20.88 -16.41 -11.27
CA LEU A 167 -20.11 -17.43 -10.56
C LEU A 167 -21.08 -18.44 -9.94
N GLN A 168 -21.00 -19.69 -10.40
CA GLN A 168 -21.69 -20.78 -9.72
C GLN A 168 -21.14 -20.86 -8.29
N LYS A 169 -22.06 -20.87 -7.31
CA LYS A 169 -21.78 -20.87 -5.87
C LYS A 169 -20.72 -21.91 -5.52
N LEU A 170 -19.68 -21.47 -4.81
CA LEU A 170 -18.77 -22.35 -4.05
C LEU A 170 -19.56 -23.14 -3.00
#